data_AF-A0A7Z9F238-F1
#
_entry.id   AF-A0A7Z9F238-F1
#
_cell.length_a   1.000
_cell.length_b   1.000
_cell.length_c   1.000
_cell.angle_alpha   90.00
_cell.angle_beta   90.00
_cell.angle_gamma   90.00
#
_symmetry.space_group_name_H-M   'P 1'
#
loop_
_entity.id
_entity.type
_entity.pdbx_description
1 polymer ?
#
loop_
_entity_poly.entity_id
_entity_poly.type
_entity_poly.pdbx_seq_one_letter_code
_entity_poly.pdbx_strand_id
1 'polypeptide(L)' 'MDIKLAYGRNGLNISLPDDRTTVIEPGYVPGLPDQEGALRTAIRDPVGSKPLRQLVSADQTVAISVCDIT' A
#
# COMPACT_ATOMS: atom_id res chain seq x y z
N MET A 1 26.34 13.45 4.06
CA MET A 1 25.03 13.13 3.46
C MET A 1 23.94 13.66 4.38
N ASP A 2 22.99 14.42 3.82
CA ASP A 2 21.86 14.95 4.56
C ASP A 2 20.60 14.10 4.31
N ILE A 3 19.95 13.66 5.38
CA ILE A 3 18.82 12.72 5.34
C ILE A 3 17.68 13.28 6.18
N LYS A 4 16.44 13.13 5.70
CA LYS A 4 15.24 13.45 6.47
C LYS A 4 14.62 12.16 7.04
N LEU A 5 14.76 11.96 8.34
CA LEU A 5 14.12 10.86 9.05
C LEU A 5 12.64 11.15 9.30
N ALA A 6 11.80 10.12 9.21
CA ALA A 6 10.40 10.15 9.63
C ALA A 6 10.30 10.18 11.17
N TYR A 7 10.54 11.36 11.75
CA TYR A 7 10.50 11.60 13.19
C TYR A 7 9.54 12.74 13.54
N GLY A 8 8.55 12.44 14.39
CA GLY A 8 7.47 13.37 14.71
C GLY A 8 6.60 13.72 13.50
N ARG A 9 6.00 14.92 13.49
CA ARG A 9 5.09 15.36 12.42
C ARG A 9 5.81 15.98 11.22
N ASN A 10 6.97 16.58 11.45
CA ASN A 10 7.67 17.40 10.47
C ASN A 10 8.91 16.71 9.88
N GLY A 11 9.36 15.61 10.50
CA GLY A 11 10.62 14.93 10.20
C GLY A 11 11.81 15.56 10.93
N LEU A 12 12.94 14.86 10.89
CA LEU A 12 14.20 15.29 11.47
C LEU A 12 15.29 15.24 10.40
N ASN A 13 15.90 16.39 10.12
CA ASN A 13 17.05 16.44 9.22
C ASN A 13 18.32 16.12 10.02
N ILE A 14 19.12 15.19 9.52
CA ILE A 14 20.41 14.80 10.09
C ILE A 14 21.49 14.82 9.02
N SER A 15 22.73 15.03 9.44
CA SER A 15 23.90 14.90 8.57
C SER A 15 24.78 13.76 9.08
N LEU A 16 25.11 12.82 8.20
CA LEU A 16 25.95 11.66 8.51
C LEU A 16 27.19 11.61 7.61
N PRO A 17 28.31 11.02 8.07
CA PRO A 17 29.52 10.87 7.28
C PRO A 17 29.34 9.91 6.10
N ASP A 18 29.74 10.33 4.90
CA ASP A 18 29.53 9.57 3.66
C ASP A 18 30.38 8.29 3.58
N ASP A 19 31.53 8.27 4.25
CA ASP A 19 32.54 7.20 4.19
C ASP A 19 32.14 5.92 4.92
N ARG A 20 31.11 5.98 5.77
CA ARG A 20 30.68 4.86 6.62
C ARG A 20 29.16 4.75 6.77
N THR A 21 28.40 5.45 5.95
CA THR A 21 26.93 5.44 6.02
C THR A 21 26.34 4.85 4.75
N THR A 22 25.43 3.88 4.92
CA THR A 22 24.64 3.32 3.83
C THR A 22 23.17 3.60 4.10
N VAL A 23 22.48 4.21 3.14
CA VAL A 23 21.03 4.46 3.19
C VAL A 23 20.31 3.37 2.40
N ILE A 24 19.32 2.75 3.03
CA ILE A 24 18.44 1.75 2.42
C ILE A 24 17.03 2.34 2.39
N GLU A 25 16.50 2.52 1.18
CA GLU A 25 15.18 3.12 0.95
C GLU A 25 14.31 2.17 0.12
N PRO A 26 12.98 2.21 0.32
CA PRO A 26 12.07 1.47 -0.54
C PRO A 26 12.09 2.05 -1.96
N GLY A 27 11.89 1.18 -2.95
CA GLY A 27 11.58 1.63 -4.30
C GLY A 27 10.17 2.21 -4.33
N TYR A 28 10.05 3.54 -4.38
CA TYR A 28 8.75 4.20 -4.53
C TYR A 28 8.24 4.01 -5.95
N VAL A 29 7.10 3.35 -6.09
CA VAL A 29 6.38 3.23 -7.37
C VAL A 29 5.30 4.32 -7.46
N PRO A 30 5.12 4.95 -8.63
CA PRO A 30 4.03 5.89 -8.81
C PRO A 30 2.69 5.18 -8.65
N GLY A 31 1.71 5.91 -8.11
CA GLY A 31 0.33 5.45 -8.10
C GLY A 31 -0.19 5.20 -9.52
N LEU A 32 -1.13 4.27 -9.65
CA LEU A 32 -1.78 4.01 -10.95
C LEU A 32 -2.54 5.25 -11.43
N PRO A 33 -2.57 5.54 -12.76
CA PRO A 33 -3.28 6.68 -13.31
C PRO A 33 -4.79 6.67 -13.03
N ASP A 34 -5.40 5.48 -13.01
CA ASP A 34 -6.81 5.25 -12.66
C ASP A 34 -6.90 4.22 -11.53
N GLN A 35 -6.85 4.72 -10.29
CA GLN A 35 -6.87 3.89 -9.09
C GLN A 35 -8.21 3.15 -8.92
N GLU A 36 -9.32 3.81 -9.25
CA GLU A 36 -10.65 3.23 -9.11
C GLU A 36 -10.87 2.11 -10.13
N GLY A 37 -10.52 2.34 -11.40
CA GLY A 37 -10.59 1.35 -12.46
C GLY A 37 -9.69 0.14 -12.21
N ALA A 38 -8.48 0.37 -11.69
CA ALA A 38 -7.57 -0.70 -11.28
C ALA A 38 -8.18 -1.60 -10.20
N LEU A 39 -8.75 -1.00 -9.15
CA LEU A 39 -9.41 -1.75 -8.08
C LEU A 39 -10.61 -2.54 -8.58
N ARG A 40 -11.47 -1.92 -9.40
CA ARG A 40 -12.64 -2.58 -10.00
C ARG A 40 -12.23 -3.77 -10.87
N THR A 41 -11.14 -3.65 -11.62
CA THR A 41 -10.60 -4.73 -12.45
C THR A 41 -10.10 -5.88 -11.59
N ALA A 42 -9.26 -5.60 -10.59
CA ALA A 42 -8.69 -6.62 -9.71
C ALA A 42 -9.76 -7.45 -8.96
N ILE A 43 -10.84 -6.81 -8.52
CA ILE A 43 -11.96 -7.52 -7.85
C ILE A 43 -12.76 -8.38 -8.85
N ARG A 44 -12.83 -7.96 -10.12
CA ARG A 44 -13.61 -8.66 -11.17
C ARG A 44 -12.83 -9.78 -11.85
N ASP A 45 -11.51 -9.74 -11.81
CA ASP A 45 -10.56 -10.72 -12.35
C ASP A 45 -9.47 -11.07 -11.30
N PRO A 46 -9.83 -11.83 -10.24
CA PRO A 46 -8.93 -12.08 -9.13
C PRO A 46 -7.89 -13.16 -9.47
N VAL A 47 -6.71 -13.04 -8.87
CA VAL A 47 -5.65 -14.06 -9.00
C VAL A 47 -6.02 -15.29 -8.19
N GLY A 48 -5.99 -16.47 -8.82
CA GLY A 48 -6.10 -17.77 -8.13
C GLY A 48 -7.47 -18.10 -7.53
N SER A 49 -8.54 -17.36 -7.89
CA SER A 49 -9.90 -17.62 -7.38
C SER A 49 -10.98 -17.20 -8.38
N LYS A 50 -12.25 -17.47 -8.06
CA LYS A 50 -13.38 -16.94 -8.83
C LYS A 50 -13.75 -15.54 -8.34
N PRO A 51 -14.30 -14.66 -9.20
CA PRO A 51 -14.81 -13.36 -8.76
C PRO A 51 -15.87 -13.50 -7.65
N LEU A 52 -15.88 -12.57 -6.69
CA LEU A 52 -16.75 -12.66 -5.50
C LEU A 52 -18.23 -12.89 -5.84
N ARG A 53 -18.74 -12.26 -6.90
CA ARG A 53 -20.13 -12.45 -7.40
C ARG A 53 -20.50 -13.89 -7.75
N GLN A 54 -19.51 -14.76 -7.98
CA GLN A 54 -19.70 -16.19 -8.24
C GLN A 54 -19.54 -17.06 -6.99
N LEU A 55 -19.06 -16.47 -5.88
CA LEU A 55 -18.80 -17.16 -4.62
C LEU A 55 -19.90 -16.93 -3.59
N VAL A 56 -20.72 -15.89 -3.74
CA VAL A 56 -21.77 -15.53 -2.79
C VAL A 56 -23.17 -15.64 -3.39
N SER A 57 -24.17 -15.89 -2.55
CA SER A 57 -25.59 -15.81 -2.92
C SER A 57 -26.26 -14.56 -2.34
N ALA A 58 -27.43 -14.19 -2.87
CA ALA A 58 -28.14 -12.98 -2.48
C ALA A 58 -28.56 -12.97 -0.98
N ASP A 59 -28.90 -14.14 -0.44
CA ASP A 59 -29.36 -14.29 0.95
C ASP A 59 -28.24 -14.66 1.92
N GLN A 60 -26.99 -14.66 1.46
CA GLN A 60 -25.85 -15.02 2.29
C GLN A 60 -25.44 -13.86 3.20
N THR A 61 -25.33 -14.11 4.50
CA THR A 61 -24.67 -13.19 5.43
C THR A 61 -23.17 -13.18 5.15
N VAL A 62 -22.62 -11.99 4.88
CA VAL A 62 -21.20 -11.78 4.60
C VAL A 62 -20.60 -10.85 5.66
N ALA A 63 -19.37 -11.14 6.08
CA ALA A 63 -18.55 -10.23 6.88
C ALA A 63 -17.43 -9.66 5.99
N ILE A 64 -17.17 -8.36 6.11
CA ILE A 64 -16.07 -7.67 5.44
C ILE A 64 -15.11 -7.19 6.51
N SER A 65 -13.88 -7.70 6.48
CA SER A 65 -12.81 -7.23 7.37
C SER A 65 -12.08 -6.07 6.70
N VAL A 66 -11.93 -4.97 7.42
CA VAL A 66 -11.20 -3.78 7.00
C VAL A 66 -10.18 -3.46 8.08
N CYS A 67 -8.97 -3.09 7.69
CA CYS A 67 -7.94 -2.61 8.62
C CYS A 67 -8.41 -1.35 9.35
N ASP A 68 -7.92 -1.14 10.57
CA ASP A 68 -8.19 0.09 11.31
C ASP A 68 -7.27 1.24 10.83
N ILE A 69 -7.16 2.30 11.63
CA ILE A 69 -6.42 3.52 11.30
C ILE A 69 -4.91 3.44 11.60
N THR A 70 -4.43 2.33 12.18
CA THR A 70 -3.02 2.18 12.60
C THR A 70 -2.08 1.90 11.43
#